data_AF-A0A944ATT0-F1
#
_entry.id   AF-A0A944ATT0-F1
#
_cell.length_a   1.000
_cell.length_b   1.000
_cell.length_c   1.000
_cell.angle_alpha   90.00
_cell.angle_beta   90.00
_cell.angle_gamma   90.00
#
_symmetry.space_group_name_H-M   'P 1'
#
loop_
_entity.id
_entity.type
_entity.pdbx_description
1 polymer ?
#
loop_
_entity_poly.entity_id
_entity_poly.type
_entity_poly.pdbx_seq_one_letter_code
_entity_poly.pdbx_strand_id
1 'polypeptide(L)'
;EAEKTGDKTGSTAAANIGKGLQAFCLPGSVADDRKVGLGHGNLGARLLSEETQCFAFLAGHESFAAAEGAIKIAANANKVRKNKLRVILNGLGKDAAQIISRINGFTYVQTQFDYFNGEGTDKALKVVKEVPYGSNPDRLIVKCYGADDVREGVAIMWHEDVDVSITGNSTNPTRFQHPVAGTYKKERLLAGKKYFSVASGGGTGRTLHPDNMAAGPASYGFTDTLGRMHSDAQFAGSSSVPAHVEMMGFMGMGNNPMVGCTVACAVAVAGSF
;
A
#
# COMPACT_ATOMS: atom_id res chain seq x y z
N GLU A 1 3.26 25.97 10.23
CA GLU A 1 4.22 25.55 9.19
C GLU A 1 3.81 26.03 7.80
N ALA A 2 2.67 25.61 7.23
CA ALA A 2 2.25 26.03 5.88
C ALA A 2 2.23 27.56 5.66
N GLU A 3 1.72 28.33 6.63
CA GLU A 3 1.79 29.81 6.59
C GLU A 3 3.21 30.37 6.68
N LYS A 4 4.11 29.69 7.41
CA LYS A 4 5.51 30.10 7.58
C LYS A 4 6.36 29.75 6.35
N THR A 5 6.06 28.64 5.68
CA THR A 5 6.82 28.14 4.52
C THR A 5 6.26 28.65 3.19
N GLY A 6 5.07 29.25 3.16
CA GLY A 6 4.40 29.73 1.95
C GLY A 6 3.88 28.63 1.01
N ASP A 7 4.37 27.39 1.18
CA ASP A 7 3.91 26.21 0.46
C ASP A 7 2.58 25.68 1.02
N LYS A 8 1.53 25.86 0.22
CA LYS A 8 0.13 25.51 0.54
C LYS A 8 -0.33 24.22 -0.13
N THR A 9 0.58 23.41 -0.69
CA THR A 9 0.19 22.17 -1.37
C THR A 9 -0.26 21.10 -0.36
N GLY A 10 -1.20 20.25 -0.77
CA GLY A 10 -1.60 19.09 0.04
C GLY A 10 -0.41 18.16 0.35
N SER A 11 0.55 18.05 -0.58
CA SER A 11 1.76 17.26 -0.37
C SER A 11 2.58 17.76 0.83
N THR A 12 2.86 19.06 0.87
CA THR A 12 3.63 19.67 1.98
C THR A 12 2.84 19.68 3.29
N ALA A 13 1.52 19.84 3.22
CA ALA A 13 0.65 19.67 4.39
C ALA A 13 0.75 18.26 4.97
N ALA A 14 0.69 17.22 4.14
CA ALA A 14 0.84 15.83 4.58
C ALA A 14 2.23 15.54 5.18
N ALA A 15 3.30 16.06 4.57
CA ALA A 15 4.65 15.92 5.12
C ALA A 15 4.79 16.58 6.50
N ASN A 16 4.19 17.76 6.69
CA ASN A 16 4.20 18.46 7.98
C ASN A 16 3.34 17.76 9.04
N ILE A 17 2.19 17.18 8.66
CA ILE A 17 1.43 16.29 9.55
C ILE A 17 2.32 15.13 10.00
N GLY A 18 3.11 14.53 9.09
CA GLY A 18 4.07 13.49 9.43
C GLY A 18 5.12 13.90 10.47
N LYS A 19 5.65 15.14 10.40
CA LYS A 19 6.54 15.68 11.43
C LYS A 19 5.84 15.79 12.78
N GLY A 20 4.58 16.24 12.79
CA GLY A 20 3.74 16.26 13.97
C GLY A 20 3.57 14.87 14.57
N LEU A 21 3.16 13.89 13.76
CA LEU A 21 3.04 12.48 14.17
C LEU A 21 4.36 11.92 14.71
N GLN A 22 5.50 12.32 14.13
CA GLN A 22 6.81 11.88 14.59
C GLN A 22 7.15 12.43 15.97
N ALA A 23 6.76 13.66 16.28
CA ALA A 23 7.02 14.29 17.58
C ALA A 23 6.30 13.58 18.74
N PHE A 24 5.21 12.85 18.46
CA PHE A 24 4.51 12.00 19.43
C PHE A 24 5.12 10.59 19.57
N CYS A 25 6.12 10.22 18.76
CA CYS A 25 6.79 8.94 18.92
C CYS A 25 7.70 8.99 20.15
N LEU A 26 7.49 8.08 21.11
CA LEU A 26 8.33 7.99 22.31
C LEU A 26 9.80 7.77 21.94
N PRO A 27 10.75 8.58 22.48
CA PRO A 27 12.17 8.41 22.23
C PRO A 27 12.66 6.98 22.54
N GLY A 28 13.43 6.40 21.62
CA GLY A 28 13.95 5.03 21.76
C GLY A 28 12.92 3.91 21.53
N SER A 29 11.68 4.25 21.21
CA SER A 29 10.70 3.26 20.77
C SER A 29 10.95 2.82 19.32
N VAL A 30 10.42 1.64 18.96
CA VAL A 30 10.42 1.16 17.57
C VAL A 30 9.77 2.16 16.61
N ALA A 31 8.79 2.95 17.06
CA ALA A 31 8.12 3.96 16.25
C ALA A 31 9.03 5.17 15.98
N ASP A 32 9.81 5.59 16.98
CA ASP A 32 10.82 6.64 16.83
C ASP A 32 11.98 6.17 15.94
N ASP A 33 12.49 4.96 16.18
CA ASP A 33 13.63 4.40 15.46
C ASP A 33 13.33 4.22 13.96
N ARG A 34 12.13 3.73 13.64
CA ARG A 34 11.65 3.57 12.25
C ARG A 34 11.12 4.85 11.62
N LYS A 35 11.09 5.95 12.36
CA LYS A 35 10.53 7.24 11.91
C LYS A 35 9.11 7.10 11.34
N VAL A 36 8.24 6.39 12.08
CA VAL A 36 6.89 6.00 11.63
C VAL A 36 6.02 7.21 11.28
N GLY A 37 6.09 8.29 12.05
CA GLY A 37 5.34 9.52 11.77
C GLY A 37 5.77 10.16 10.45
N LEU A 38 7.08 10.28 10.22
CA LEU A 38 7.61 10.77 8.94
C LEU A 38 7.21 9.85 7.77
N GLY A 39 7.23 8.54 7.98
CA GLY A 39 6.77 7.56 7.00
C GLY A 39 5.31 7.77 6.57
N HIS A 40 4.40 8.04 7.53
CA HIS A 40 3.00 8.34 7.24
C HIS A 40 2.85 9.63 6.44
N GLY A 41 3.55 10.69 6.85
CA GLY A 41 3.52 11.97 6.14
C GLY A 41 4.06 11.86 4.72
N ASN A 42 5.16 11.14 4.53
CA ASN A 42 5.78 10.91 3.22
C ASN A 42 4.88 10.11 2.28
N LEU A 43 4.18 9.09 2.80
CA LEU A 43 3.18 8.36 2.02
C LEU A 43 2.03 9.29 1.61
N GLY A 44 1.45 10.04 2.56
CA GLY A 44 0.38 10.99 2.26
C GLY A 44 0.80 12.05 1.24
N ALA A 45 2.02 12.57 1.37
CA ALA A 45 2.59 13.55 0.46
C ALA A 45 2.70 13.01 -0.97
N ARG A 46 3.21 11.77 -1.13
CA ARG A 46 3.30 11.12 -2.44
C ARG A 46 1.94 10.87 -3.06
N LEU A 47 0.96 10.42 -2.28
CA LEU A 47 -0.40 10.22 -2.78
C LEU A 47 -1.06 11.53 -3.24
N LEU A 48 -0.67 12.66 -2.67
CA LEU A 48 -1.14 13.99 -3.08
C LEU A 48 -0.29 14.63 -4.20
N SER A 49 0.86 14.06 -4.53
CA SER A 49 1.75 14.57 -5.58
C SER A 49 1.31 14.12 -6.97
N GLU A 50 1.24 15.06 -7.92
CA GLU A 50 0.97 14.77 -9.34
C GLU A 50 2.02 13.86 -9.99
N GLU A 51 3.21 13.69 -9.39
CA GLU A 51 4.20 12.73 -9.89
C GLU A 51 3.75 11.27 -9.71
N THR A 52 2.92 10.99 -8.70
CA THR A 52 2.39 9.66 -8.44
C THR A 52 1.16 9.45 -9.32
N GLN A 53 1.18 8.48 -10.22
CA GLN A 53 0.07 8.17 -11.13
C GLN A 53 -0.63 6.86 -10.75
N CYS A 54 0.09 5.90 -10.18
CA CYS A 54 -0.45 4.58 -9.83
C CYS A 54 -0.12 4.19 -8.38
N PHE A 55 -1.18 3.82 -7.64
CA PHE A 55 -1.12 3.38 -6.27
C PHE A 55 -1.59 1.92 -6.13
N ALA A 56 -0.72 1.04 -5.65
CA ALA A 56 -1.03 -0.38 -5.48
C ALA A 56 -1.22 -0.78 -4.02
N PHE A 57 -2.22 -1.60 -3.76
CA PHE A 57 -2.28 -2.43 -2.55
C PHE A 57 -1.90 -3.84 -2.92
N LEU A 58 -0.79 -4.30 -2.36
CA LEU A 58 -0.42 -5.71 -2.39
C LEU A 58 -1.21 -6.42 -1.30
N ALA A 59 -2.36 -6.95 -1.69
CA ALA A 59 -3.39 -7.50 -0.83
C ALA A 59 -3.25 -9.02 -0.66
N GLY A 60 -3.60 -9.53 0.53
CA GLY A 60 -3.76 -10.97 0.79
C GLY A 60 -5.20 -11.45 0.66
N HIS A 61 -5.43 -12.75 0.80
CA HIS A 61 -6.70 -13.43 0.50
C HIS A 61 -7.96 -12.99 1.29
N GLU A 62 -7.85 -12.07 2.25
CA GLU A 62 -8.97 -11.60 3.11
C GLU A 62 -9.25 -10.09 3.01
N SER A 63 -8.75 -9.44 1.97
CA SER A 63 -8.51 -8.00 2.00
C SER A 63 -9.71 -7.10 1.65
N PHE A 64 -10.93 -7.41 2.11
CA PHE A 64 -12.06 -6.47 2.04
C PHE A 64 -11.72 -5.12 2.70
N ALA A 65 -11.02 -5.16 3.83
CA ALA A 65 -10.58 -3.96 4.54
C ALA A 65 -9.50 -3.17 3.77
N ALA A 66 -8.61 -3.85 3.04
CA ALA A 66 -7.59 -3.16 2.25
C ALA A 66 -8.21 -2.47 1.03
N ALA A 67 -9.17 -3.14 0.38
CA ALA A 67 -9.96 -2.59 -0.71
C ALA A 67 -10.71 -1.30 -0.29
N GLU A 68 -11.45 -1.33 0.81
CA GLU A 68 -12.17 -0.15 1.30
C GLU A 68 -11.24 0.98 1.76
N GLY A 69 -10.10 0.64 2.37
CA GLY A 69 -9.05 1.62 2.69
C GLY A 69 -8.47 2.29 1.45
N ALA A 70 -8.21 1.51 0.39
CA ALA A 70 -7.68 1.98 -0.89
C ALA A 70 -8.59 3.02 -1.54
N ILE A 71 -9.89 2.69 -1.65
CA ILE A 71 -10.88 3.60 -2.23
C ILE A 71 -10.90 4.91 -1.45
N LYS A 72 -11.01 4.85 -0.12
CA LYS A 72 -11.16 6.06 0.70
C LYS A 72 -9.93 6.97 0.62
N ILE A 73 -8.73 6.39 0.60
CA ILE A 73 -7.48 7.14 0.44
C ILE A 73 -7.44 7.81 -0.94
N ALA A 74 -7.68 7.05 -2.00
CA ALA A 74 -7.62 7.57 -3.37
C ALA A 74 -8.73 8.59 -3.65
N ALA A 75 -9.95 8.35 -3.20
CA ALA A 75 -11.08 9.27 -3.35
C ALA A 75 -10.80 10.61 -2.67
N ASN A 76 -10.21 10.61 -1.46
CA ASN A 76 -9.82 11.86 -0.81
C ASN A 76 -8.66 12.55 -1.53
N ALA A 77 -7.60 11.83 -1.90
CA ALA A 77 -6.49 12.40 -2.64
C ALA A 77 -6.96 13.03 -3.97
N ASN A 78 -7.87 12.36 -4.69
CA ASN A 78 -8.39 12.81 -5.97
C ASN A 78 -9.27 14.08 -5.89
N LYS A 79 -9.66 14.56 -4.70
CA LYS A 79 -10.39 15.83 -4.55
C LYS A 79 -9.56 17.06 -4.94
N VAL A 80 -8.24 16.99 -4.76
CA VAL A 80 -7.32 18.12 -4.99
C VAL A 80 -6.32 17.87 -6.12
N ARG A 81 -6.36 16.67 -6.71
CA ARG A 81 -5.49 16.30 -7.83
C ARG A 81 -6.11 16.66 -9.16
N LYS A 82 -5.27 17.03 -10.11
CA LYS A 82 -5.63 17.20 -11.52
C LYS A 82 -5.79 15.84 -12.20
N ASN A 83 -4.82 14.95 -12.00
CA ASN A 83 -4.87 13.59 -12.52
C ASN A 83 -5.31 12.63 -11.43
N LYS A 84 -6.44 11.93 -11.64
CA LYS A 84 -6.93 10.93 -10.70
C LYS A 84 -5.92 9.80 -10.57
N LEU A 85 -5.59 9.45 -9.32
CA LEU A 85 -4.79 8.27 -9.01
C LEU A 85 -5.47 7.01 -9.55
N ARG A 86 -4.73 6.24 -10.34
CA ARG A 86 -5.10 4.85 -10.62
C ARG A 86 -4.83 4.02 -9.38
N VAL A 87 -5.76 3.13 -9.05
CA VAL A 87 -5.65 2.27 -7.88
C VAL A 87 -5.71 0.83 -8.32
N ILE A 88 -4.75 0.02 -7.89
CA ILE A 88 -4.75 -1.40 -8.19
C ILE A 88 -4.69 -2.25 -6.92
N LEU A 89 -5.35 -3.40 -6.97
CA LEU A 89 -5.14 -4.49 -6.03
C LEU A 89 -4.37 -5.60 -6.74
N ASN A 90 -3.34 -6.13 -6.09
CA ASN A 90 -2.50 -7.21 -6.62
C ASN A 90 -2.09 -8.16 -5.49
N GLY A 91 -1.76 -9.41 -5.79
CA GLY A 91 -1.37 -10.43 -4.78
C GLY A 91 -2.52 -11.32 -4.28
N LEU A 92 -3.68 -11.24 -4.92
CA LEU A 92 -4.83 -12.13 -4.71
C LEU A 92 -4.74 -13.30 -5.70
N GLY A 93 -5.20 -14.50 -5.33
CA GLY A 93 -5.47 -15.53 -6.35
C GLY A 93 -6.56 -15.06 -7.34
N LYS A 94 -6.56 -15.58 -8.56
CA LYS A 94 -7.48 -15.15 -9.64
C LYS A 94 -8.96 -15.23 -9.25
N ASP A 95 -9.36 -16.33 -8.60
CA ASP A 95 -10.74 -16.49 -8.13
C ASP A 95 -11.08 -15.47 -7.01
N ALA A 96 -10.15 -15.25 -6.08
CA ALA A 96 -10.32 -14.28 -5.00
C ALA A 96 -10.43 -12.85 -5.55
N ALA A 97 -9.60 -12.50 -6.54
CA ALA A 97 -9.64 -11.21 -7.21
C ALA A 97 -10.98 -10.98 -7.93
N GLN A 98 -11.52 -12.00 -8.58
CA GLN A 98 -12.83 -11.94 -9.22
C GLN A 98 -13.96 -11.75 -8.20
N ILE A 99 -13.96 -12.52 -7.11
CA ILE A 99 -14.97 -12.44 -6.05
C ILE A 99 -14.94 -11.06 -5.37
N ILE A 100 -13.75 -10.58 -4.99
CA ILE A 100 -13.56 -9.27 -4.36
C ILE A 100 -14.03 -8.16 -5.30
N SER A 101 -13.71 -8.26 -6.60
CA SER A 101 -14.18 -7.29 -7.59
C SER A 101 -15.69 -7.27 -7.68
N ARG A 102 -16.32 -8.44 -7.72
CA ARG A 102 -17.77 -8.57 -7.82
C ARG A 102 -18.47 -7.98 -6.60
N ILE A 103 -17.99 -8.27 -5.40
CA ILE A 103 -18.62 -7.80 -4.15
C ILE A 103 -18.44 -6.29 -3.98
N ASN A 104 -17.25 -5.76 -4.29
CA ASN A 104 -16.94 -4.35 -4.07
C ASN A 104 -17.28 -3.45 -5.27
N GLY A 105 -17.70 -4.02 -6.39
CA GLY A 105 -18.03 -3.27 -7.61
C GLY A 105 -16.80 -2.71 -8.32
N PHE A 106 -15.67 -3.42 -8.29
CA PHE A 106 -14.43 -3.04 -8.97
C PHE A 106 -14.34 -3.60 -10.39
N THR A 107 -13.30 -3.19 -11.10
CA THR A 107 -12.92 -3.76 -12.38
C THR A 107 -11.98 -4.95 -12.15
N TYR A 108 -12.43 -6.15 -12.44
CA TYR A 108 -11.58 -7.34 -12.42
C TYR A 108 -10.74 -7.39 -13.69
N VAL A 109 -9.41 -7.55 -13.52
CA VAL A 109 -8.49 -7.71 -14.64
C VAL A 109 -7.84 -9.09 -14.53
N GLN A 110 -8.23 -9.99 -15.43
CA GLN A 110 -7.68 -11.33 -15.52
C GLN A 110 -6.44 -11.30 -16.41
N THR A 111 -5.35 -11.84 -15.89
CA THR A 111 -4.08 -11.97 -16.60
C THR A 111 -3.75 -13.42 -16.91
N GLN A 112 -2.98 -13.60 -17.97
CA GLN A 112 -2.28 -14.83 -18.28
C GLN A 112 -0.79 -14.50 -18.42
N PHE A 113 0.05 -15.26 -17.73
CA PHE A 113 1.49 -15.06 -17.71
C PHE A 113 2.19 -16.19 -18.47
N ASP A 114 3.03 -15.84 -19.44
CA ASP A 114 3.84 -16.81 -20.20
C ASP A 114 5.13 -17.13 -19.45
N TYR A 115 5.17 -18.32 -18.83
CA TYR A 115 6.31 -18.80 -18.06
C TYR A 115 7.51 -19.25 -18.90
N PHE A 116 7.33 -19.47 -20.20
CA PHE A 116 8.32 -20.14 -21.05
C PHE A 116 8.94 -19.20 -22.09
N ASN A 117 8.16 -18.32 -22.71
CA ASN A 117 8.64 -17.52 -23.85
C ASN A 117 8.73 -16.00 -23.57
N GLY A 118 8.37 -15.55 -22.36
CA GLY A 118 8.29 -14.12 -22.03
C GLY A 118 9.57 -13.47 -21.49
N GLU A 119 10.72 -14.15 -21.59
CA GLU A 119 12.03 -13.71 -21.07
C GLU A 119 12.04 -13.31 -19.57
N GLY A 120 11.00 -13.65 -18.80
CA GLY A 120 10.87 -13.27 -17.39
C GLY A 120 10.61 -11.78 -17.15
N THR A 121 10.12 -11.04 -18.16
CA THR A 121 9.82 -9.60 -18.06
C THR A 121 8.31 -9.32 -18.06
N ASP A 122 7.94 -8.04 -17.97
CA ASP A 122 6.56 -7.55 -18.09
C ASP A 122 5.88 -7.93 -19.41
N LYS A 123 6.67 -8.16 -20.47
CA LYS A 123 6.19 -8.65 -21.79
C LYS A 123 5.56 -10.03 -21.75
N ALA A 124 5.78 -10.80 -20.68
CA ALA A 124 5.17 -12.09 -20.45
C ALA A 124 3.70 -12.00 -19.99
N LEU A 125 3.23 -10.82 -19.59
CA LEU A 125 1.88 -10.62 -19.05
C LEU A 125 0.91 -10.20 -20.15
N LYS A 126 -0.17 -10.96 -20.31
CA LYS A 126 -1.30 -10.61 -21.18
C LYS A 126 -2.57 -10.42 -20.37
N VAL A 127 -3.24 -9.29 -20.54
CA VAL A 127 -4.61 -9.10 -20.06
C VAL A 127 -5.55 -9.90 -20.97
N VAL A 128 -6.21 -10.91 -20.42
CA VAL A 128 -7.13 -11.77 -21.17
C VAL A 128 -8.58 -11.35 -21.01
N LYS A 129 -8.91 -10.65 -19.92
CA LYS A 129 -10.27 -10.21 -19.64
C LYS A 129 -10.27 -9.01 -18.70
N GLU A 130 -11.08 -8.01 -19.00
CA GLU A 130 -11.37 -6.88 -18.10
C GLU A 130 -12.88 -6.80 -17.91
N VAL A 131 -13.35 -6.89 -16.65
CA VAL A 131 -14.78 -6.95 -16.32
C VAL A 131 -15.13 -5.90 -15.25
N PRO A 132 -15.85 -4.83 -15.60
CA PRO A 132 -16.39 -3.90 -14.63
C PRO A 132 -17.63 -4.50 -13.94
N TYR A 133 -17.52 -4.91 -12.67
CA TYR A 133 -18.63 -5.54 -11.95
C TYR A 133 -19.61 -4.56 -11.31
N GLY A 134 -19.18 -3.33 -11.02
CA GLY A 134 -20.00 -2.30 -10.39
C GLY A 134 -20.62 -1.31 -11.38
N SER A 135 -21.44 -0.40 -10.86
CA SER A 135 -22.00 0.75 -11.60
C SER A 135 -21.50 2.11 -11.08
N ASN A 136 -20.82 2.14 -9.93
CA ASN A 136 -20.26 3.37 -9.36
C ASN A 136 -18.89 3.68 -10.01
N PRO A 137 -18.75 4.81 -10.74
CA PRO A 137 -17.49 5.17 -11.40
C PRO A 137 -16.29 5.27 -10.45
N ASP A 138 -16.49 5.70 -9.19
CA ASP A 138 -15.43 5.83 -8.20
C ASP A 138 -14.92 4.48 -7.68
N ARG A 139 -15.71 3.41 -7.86
CA ARG A 139 -15.29 2.04 -7.53
C ARG A 139 -14.68 1.34 -8.75
N LEU A 140 -15.19 1.63 -9.95
CA LEU A 140 -14.69 1.06 -11.21
C LEU A 140 -13.26 1.49 -11.56
N ILE A 141 -12.78 2.62 -11.02
CA ILE A 141 -11.38 3.05 -11.16
C ILE A 141 -10.39 2.09 -10.50
N VAL A 142 -10.84 1.26 -9.55
CA VAL A 142 -10.01 0.27 -8.89
C VAL A 142 -9.91 -0.97 -9.78
N LYS A 143 -8.70 -1.29 -10.24
CA LYS A 143 -8.40 -2.51 -10.98
C LYS A 143 -7.91 -3.60 -10.03
N CYS A 144 -8.59 -4.73 -10.01
CA CYS A 144 -8.23 -5.85 -9.15
C CYS A 144 -7.63 -6.97 -10.00
N TYR A 145 -6.34 -7.19 -9.80
CA TYR A 145 -5.56 -8.22 -10.45
C TYR A 145 -5.46 -9.46 -9.57
N GLY A 146 -5.59 -10.62 -10.19
CA GLY A 146 -5.23 -11.90 -9.59
C GLY A 146 -3.90 -12.40 -10.13
N ALA A 147 -3.02 -12.89 -9.27
CA ALA A 147 -1.72 -13.45 -9.62
C ALA A 147 -1.54 -14.83 -8.98
N ASP A 148 -1.04 -15.78 -9.76
CA ASP A 148 -0.80 -17.14 -9.26
C ASP A 148 0.60 -17.28 -8.63
N ASP A 149 1.56 -16.42 -9.00
CA ASP A 149 2.91 -16.40 -8.44
C ASP A 149 3.56 -15.00 -8.34
N VAL A 150 4.77 -14.93 -7.77
CA VAL A 150 5.56 -13.68 -7.64
C VAL A 150 5.84 -13.03 -8.99
N ARG A 151 6.16 -13.81 -10.02
CA ARG A 151 6.59 -13.28 -11.33
C ARG A 151 5.43 -12.60 -12.02
N GLU A 152 4.25 -13.24 -12.02
CA GLU A 152 3.02 -12.62 -12.52
C GLU A 152 2.70 -11.36 -11.70
N GLY A 153 2.80 -11.44 -10.36
CA GLY A 153 2.60 -10.28 -9.49
C GLY A 153 3.54 -9.10 -9.78
N VAL A 154 4.83 -9.35 -10.02
CA VAL A 154 5.81 -8.32 -10.42
C VAL A 154 5.48 -7.76 -11.80
N ALA A 155 5.13 -8.61 -12.75
CA ALA A 155 4.75 -8.18 -14.09
C ALA A 155 3.50 -7.29 -14.09
N ILE A 156 2.52 -7.54 -13.22
CA ILE A 156 1.38 -6.64 -13.01
C ILE A 156 1.84 -5.25 -12.51
N MET A 157 2.78 -5.20 -11.57
CA MET A 157 3.34 -3.93 -11.07
C MET A 157 4.08 -3.15 -12.17
N TRP A 158 4.73 -3.85 -13.09
CA TRP A 158 5.33 -3.26 -14.29
C TRP A 158 4.28 -2.75 -15.27
N HIS A 159 3.28 -3.59 -15.59
CA HIS A 159 2.21 -3.26 -16.52
C HIS A 159 1.46 -1.99 -16.13
N GLU A 160 1.21 -1.80 -14.84
CA GLU A 160 0.51 -0.63 -14.30
C GLU A 160 1.43 0.55 -13.98
N ASP A 161 2.76 0.39 -14.13
CA ASP A 161 3.80 1.36 -13.80
C ASP A 161 3.61 1.95 -12.39
N VAL A 162 3.61 1.08 -11.38
CA VAL A 162 3.28 1.45 -9.99
C VAL A 162 4.34 2.36 -9.37
N ASP A 163 3.90 3.51 -8.85
CA ASP A 163 4.77 4.49 -8.18
C ASP A 163 4.84 4.28 -6.67
N VAL A 164 3.71 3.93 -6.07
CA VAL A 164 3.55 3.78 -4.62
C VAL A 164 2.84 2.47 -4.32
N SER A 165 3.29 1.74 -3.30
CA SER A 165 2.56 0.58 -2.81
C SER A 165 2.42 0.55 -1.29
N ILE A 166 1.31 -0.04 -0.85
CA ILE A 166 1.17 -0.56 0.51
C ILE A 166 1.13 -2.09 0.43
N THR A 167 2.05 -2.72 1.15
CA THR A 167 2.06 -4.16 1.36
C THR A 167 1.24 -4.50 2.59
N GLY A 168 0.14 -5.21 2.38
CA GLY A 168 -0.73 -5.72 3.44
C GLY A 168 -0.38 -7.16 3.83
N ASN A 169 -0.97 -7.62 4.93
CA ASN A 169 -0.84 -9.00 5.38
C ASN A 169 -1.70 -9.97 4.57
N SER A 170 -1.29 -11.24 4.57
CA SER A 170 -2.04 -12.37 4.02
C SER A 170 -2.09 -13.49 5.05
N THR A 171 -3.23 -14.18 5.17
CA THR A 171 -3.36 -15.40 5.97
C THR A 171 -2.89 -16.65 5.23
N ASN A 172 -2.82 -16.63 3.90
CA ASN A 172 -2.33 -17.77 3.12
C ASN A 172 -0.79 -17.73 2.96
N PRO A 173 -0.06 -18.81 3.31
CA PRO A 173 1.39 -18.93 3.22
C PRO A 173 1.99 -19.00 1.80
N THR A 174 1.22 -19.09 0.71
CA THR A 174 1.73 -18.86 -0.66
C THR A 174 1.95 -17.35 -0.92
N ARG A 175 2.94 -16.82 -0.21
CA ARG A 175 3.23 -15.39 0.01
C ARG A 175 3.96 -14.76 -1.15
N PHE A 176 3.30 -13.85 -1.85
CA PHE A 176 3.97 -13.12 -2.93
C PHE A 176 4.06 -11.62 -2.68
N GLN A 177 3.34 -11.02 -1.72
CA GLN A 177 3.31 -9.54 -1.59
C GLN A 177 4.70 -8.93 -1.30
N HIS A 178 5.39 -9.38 -0.24
CA HIS A 178 6.74 -8.87 0.06
C HIS A 178 7.77 -9.23 -1.02
N PRO A 179 7.83 -10.47 -1.55
CA PRO A 179 8.67 -10.78 -2.70
C PRO A 179 8.37 -9.92 -3.94
N VAL A 180 7.09 -9.68 -4.26
CA VAL A 180 6.67 -8.82 -5.38
C VAL A 180 7.17 -7.39 -5.15
N ALA A 181 6.92 -6.81 -3.98
CA ALA A 181 7.37 -5.46 -3.65
C ALA A 181 8.90 -5.33 -3.69
N GLY A 182 9.62 -6.31 -3.14
CA GLY A 182 11.08 -6.32 -3.07
C GLY A 182 11.75 -6.50 -4.43
N THR A 183 11.29 -7.46 -5.22
CA THR A 183 11.77 -7.67 -6.59
C THR A 183 11.49 -6.44 -7.44
N TYR A 184 10.24 -5.97 -7.44
CA TYR A 184 9.86 -4.78 -8.21
C TYR A 184 10.70 -3.56 -7.80
N LYS A 185 10.87 -3.29 -6.49
CA LYS A 185 11.70 -2.17 -6.04
C LYS A 185 13.14 -2.26 -6.57
N LYS A 186 13.76 -3.43 -6.44
CA LYS A 186 15.13 -3.64 -6.90
C LYS A 186 15.25 -3.33 -8.39
N GLU A 187 14.35 -3.88 -9.20
CA GLU A 187 14.40 -3.71 -10.65
C GLU A 187 14.09 -2.26 -11.08
N ARG A 188 13.14 -1.58 -10.41
CA ARG A 188 12.86 -0.16 -10.64
C ARG A 188 14.08 0.72 -10.36
N LEU A 189 14.74 0.50 -9.23
CA LEU A 189 15.94 1.26 -8.87
C LEU A 189 17.09 1.02 -9.84
N LEU A 190 17.30 -0.23 -10.28
CA LEU A 190 18.30 -0.56 -11.32
C LEU A 190 17.99 0.11 -12.66
N ALA A 191 16.71 0.28 -13.00
CA ALA A 191 16.27 1.02 -14.18
C ALA A 191 16.25 2.56 -13.97
N GLY A 192 16.74 3.07 -12.84
CA GLY A 192 16.73 4.51 -12.52
C GLY A 192 15.35 5.09 -12.24
N LYS A 193 14.35 4.23 -12.00
CA LYS A 193 12.96 4.63 -11.75
C LYS A 193 12.67 4.67 -10.25
N LYS A 194 11.91 5.68 -9.83
CA LYS A 194 11.47 5.81 -8.44
C LYS A 194 10.32 4.84 -8.16
N TYR A 195 10.31 4.31 -6.94
CA TYR A 195 9.21 3.52 -6.39
C TYR A 195 9.23 3.68 -4.87
N PHE A 196 8.09 3.98 -4.27
CA PHE A 196 7.95 4.12 -2.82
C PHE A 196 7.11 2.98 -2.26
N SER A 197 7.73 2.14 -1.44
CA SER A 197 7.07 0.97 -0.88
C SER A 197 6.84 1.12 0.61
N VAL A 198 5.64 0.80 1.06
CA VAL A 198 5.29 0.80 2.46
C VAL A 198 4.98 -0.62 2.91
N ALA A 199 5.67 -1.09 3.94
CA ALA A 199 5.30 -2.30 4.64
C ALA A 199 4.31 -1.93 5.76
N SER A 200 3.01 -2.19 5.56
CA SER A 200 1.98 -1.87 6.56
C SER A 200 1.90 -3.00 7.58
N GLY A 201 2.44 -2.75 8.77
CA GLY A 201 2.68 -3.77 9.78
C GLY A 201 1.46 -4.30 10.52
N GLY A 202 0.23 -4.19 10.02
CA GLY A 202 -1.01 -4.66 10.68
C GLY A 202 -0.99 -6.12 11.18
N GLY A 203 0.04 -6.87 10.83
CA GLY A 203 0.74 -7.71 11.78
C GLY A 203 2.04 -8.16 11.15
N THR A 204 3.19 -7.62 11.53
CA THR A 204 4.44 -8.37 11.35
C THR A 204 4.28 -9.81 11.85
N GLY A 205 3.30 -10.09 12.73
CA GLY A 205 2.81 -11.43 13.06
C GLY A 205 1.81 -12.18 12.22
N ARG A 206 0.99 -11.55 11.37
CA ARG A 206 -0.10 -12.29 10.69
C ARG A 206 0.20 -12.68 9.27
N THR A 207 1.17 -12.04 8.61
CA THR A 207 1.64 -12.50 7.29
C THR A 207 2.09 -13.94 7.43
N LEU A 208 2.98 -14.23 8.38
CA LEU A 208 3.28 -15.58 8.86
C LEU A 208 2.49 -15.86 10.13
N HIS A 209 1.16 -16.04 10.06
CA HIS A 209 0.42 -16.38 11.28
C HIS A 209 1.11 -17.57 11.99
N PRO A 210 1.43 -17.45 13.29
CA PRO A 210 2.20 -18.46 14.03
C PRO A 210 1.67 -19.87 13.83
N ASP A 211 0.35 -20.00 13.79
CA ASP A 211 -0.36 -21.26 13.61
C ASP A 211 -0.25 -21.78 12.17
N ASN A 212 -0.23 -20.90 11.17
CA ASN A 212 -0.12 -21.29 9.76
C ASN A 212 1.30 -21.74 9.39
N MET A 213 2.30 -21.28 10.14
CA MET A 213 3.71 -21.63 9.92
C MET A 213 4.26 -22.62 10.94
N ALA A 214 3.47 -22.98 11.95
CA ALA A 214 3.92 -23.70 13.14
C ALA A 214 5.21 -23.14 13.77
N ALA A 215 5.47 -21.84 13.58
CA ALA A 215 6.73 -21.18 13.91
C ALA A 215 6.64 -20.29 15.15
N GLY A 216 5.45 -20.22 15.78
CA GLY A 216 5.25 -19.41 16.98
C GLY A 216 5.62 -17.94 16.75
N PRO A 217 6.10 -17.24 17.78
CA PRO A 217 6.54 -15.85 17.69
C PRO A 217 7.69 -15.57 16.70
N ALA A 218 8.45 -16.58 16.25
CA ALA A 218 9.54 -16.37 15.29
C ALA A 218 9.03 -15.87 13.93
N SER A 219 7.79 -16.22 13.61
CA SER A 219 7.09 -15.80 12.40
C SER A 219 6.94 -14.26 12.31
N TYR A 220 6.88 -13.58 13.45
CA TYR A 220 6.78 -12.12 13.54
C TYR A 220 8.06 -11.44 13.04
N GLY A 221 9.22 -11.97 13.48
CA GLY A 221 10.53 -11.45 13.10
C GLY A 221 10.85 -11.64 11.62
N PHE A 222 10.40 -12.75 11.02
CA PHE A 222 10.65 -12.99 9.60
C PHE A 222 9.83 -12.05 8.71
N THR A 223 8.57 -11.76 9.04
CA THR A 223 7.79 -10.74 8.31
C THR A 223 8.38 -9.34 8.50
N ASP A 224 8.87 -9.01 9.70
CA ASP A 224 9.57 -7.73 9.92
C ASP A 224 10.79 -7.61 9.01
N THR A 225 11.56 -8.69 8.91
CA THR A 225 12.73 -8.80 8.03
C THR A 225 12.34 -8.60 6.56
N LEU A 226 11.31 -9.31 6.09
CA LEU A 226 10.80 -9.16 4.72
C LEU A 226 10.36 -7.73 4.43
N GLY A 227 9.67 -7.06 5.35
CA GLY A 227 9.29 -5.66 5.20
C GLY A 227 10.50 -4.72 5.02
N ARG A 228 11.58 -4.95 5.78
CA ARG A 228 12.83 -4.16 5.69
C ARG A 228 13.57 -4.33 4.37
N MET A 229 13.38 -5.44 3.67
CA MET A 229 14.03 -5.69 2.37
C MET A 229 13.60 -4.69 1.28
N HIS A 230 12.42 -4.10 1.41
CA HIS A 230 11.84 -3.26 0.36
C HIS A 230 11.25 -1.94 0.85
N SER A 231 10.82 -1.82 2.10
CA SER A 231 10.07 -0.64 2.52
C SER A 231 10.93 0.62 2.63
N ASP A 232 10.39 1.74 2.15
CA ASP A 232 10.85 3.11 2.44
C ASP A 232 10.20 3.64 3.73
N ALA A 233 9.03 3.10 4.08
CA ALA A 233 8.38 3.30 5.36
C ALA A 233 7.83 1.96 5.88
N GLN A 234 8.19 1.62 7.11
CA GLN A 234 7.66 0.43 7.77
C GLN A 234 6.76 0.86 8.92
N PHE A 235 5.46 0.69 8.75
CA PHE A 235 4.52 0.96 9.83
C PHE A 235 4.61 -0.15 10.85
N ALA A 236 4.63 0.21 12.13
CA ALA A 236 4.60 -0.78 13.21
C ALA A 236 3.26 -1.54 13.22
N GLY A 237 3.23 -2.69 13.89
CA GLY A 237 2.06 -3.52 13.94
C GLY A 237 1.15 -3.27 15.12
N SER A 238 -0.15 -3.45 14.86
CA SER A 238 -1.26 -3.16 15.77
C SER A 238 -1.28 -4.00 17.05
N SER A 239 -0.46 -5.06 17.16
CA SER A 239 -0.60 -6.04 18.24
C SER A 239 0.69 -6.37 19.00
N SER A 240 1.83 -5.70 18.78
CA SER A 240 3.09 -6.14 19.43
C SER A 240 4.10 -5.05 19.80
N VAL A 241 3.73 -3.77 19.80
CA VAL A 241 4.65 -2.70 20.20
C VAL A 241 3.96 -1.72 21.18
N PRO A 242 4.48 -1.52 22.40
CA PRO A 242 3.92 -0.56 23.37
C PRO A 242 3.79 0.88 22.84
N ALA A 243 4.63 1.31 21.89
CA ALA A 243 4.50 2.62 21.24
C ALA A 243 3.37 2.70 20.19
N HIS A 244 2.87 1.55 19.73
CA HIS A 244 1.62 1.49 18.96
C HIS A 244 0.40 1.74 19.85
N VAL A 245 0.52 1.46 21.16
CA VAL A 245 -0.56 1.64 22.14
C VAL A 245 -0.76 3.11 22.50
N GLU A 246 0.23 3.98 22.40
CA GLU A 246 -0.03 5.43 22.54
C GLU A 246 -0.59 6.05 21.27
N MET A 247 -0.11 5.69 20.07
CA MET A 247 -0.63 6.25 18.82
C MET A 247 -2.03 5.71 18.46
N MET A 248 -2.29 4.41 18.68
CA MET A 248 -3.65 3.83 18.57
C MET A 248 -4.47 3.99 19.84
N GLY A 249 -3.89 4.13 21.03
CA GLY A 249 -4.66 4.31 22.28
C GLY A 249 -5.04 5.76 22.55
N PHE A 250 -4.24 6.73 22.10
CA PHE A 250 -4.61 8.15 22.16
C PHE A 250 -5.51 8.57 20.98
N MET A 251 -5.15 8.22 19.73
CA MET A 251 -5.96 8.59 18.55
C MET A 251 -6.97 7.52 18.10
N GLY A 252 -6.86 6.25 18.50
CA GLY A 252 -7.84 5.22 18.14
C GLY A 252 -7.75 4.65 16.72
N MET A 253 -6.66 4.88 15.97
CA MET A 253 -6.63 4.61 14.51
C MET A 253 -5.53 3.64 14.06
N GLY A 254 -5.90 2.69 13.19
CA GLY A 254 -4.95 1.81 12.50
C GLY A 254 -4.15 2.49 11.39
N ASN A 255 -3.09 1.83 10.89
CA ASN A 255 -2.17 2.39 9.87
C ASN A 255 -2.90 2.91 8.61
N ASN A 256 -3.76 2.10 7.97
CA ASN A 256 -4.47 2.55 6.77
C ASN A 256 -5.44 3.72 7.06
N PRO A 257 -6.27 3.68 8.13
CA PRO A 257 -7.03 4.84 8.59
C PRO A 257 -6.17 6.09 8.84
N MET A 258 -5.00 5.96 9.47
CA MET A 258 -4.08 7.07 9.74
C MET A 258 -3.58 7.74 8.47
N VAL A 259 -3.25 6.96 7.43
CA VAL A 259 -2.92 7.48 6.10
C VAL A 259 -4.12 8.22 5.50
N GLY A 260 -5.32 7.63 5.60
CA GLY A 260 -6.55 8.27 5.15
C GLY A 260 -6.83 9.61 5.83
N CYS A 261 -6.64 9.68 7.15
CA CYS A 261 -6.77 10.92 7.92
C CYS A 261 -5.71 11.95 7.54
N THR A 262 -4.45 11.53 7.36
CA THR A 262 -3.36 12.41 6.91
C THR A 262 -3.71 13.05 5.57
N VAL A 263 -4.16 12.24 4.60
CA VAL A 263 -4.59 12.71 3.28
C VAL A 263 -5.81 13.63 3.39
N ALA A 264 -6.83 13.26 4.16
CA ALA A 264 -8.05 14.06 4.33
C ALA A 264 -7.77 15.42 4.98
N CYS A 265 -6.96 15.46 6.04
CA CYS A 265 -6.56 16.69 6.70
C CYS A 265 -5.72 17.57 5.77
N ALA A 266 -4.77 16.98 5.04
CA ALA A 266 -3.95 17.72 4.07
C ALA A 266 -4.78 18.31 2.92
N VAL A 267 -5.79 17.56 2.44
CA VAL A 267 -6.77 18.04 1.45
C VAL A 267 -7.60 19.20 2.00
N ALA A 268 -8.09 19.10 3.25
CA ALA A 268 -8.85 20.15 3.89
C ALA A 268 -8.03 21.44 4.03
N VAL A 269 -6.76 21.32 4.42
CA VAL A 269 -5.83 22.46 4.47
C VAL A 269 -5.62 23.06 3.09
N ALA A 270 -5.37 22.24 2.06
CA ALA A 270 -5.16 22.71 0.70
C ALA A 270 -6.40 23.38 0.08
N GLY A 271 -7.61 22.93 0.42
CA GLY A 271 -8.87 23.50 -0.07
C GLY A 271 -9.40 24.69 0.74
N SER A 272 -8.76 25.03 1.87
CA SER A 272 -9.11 26.20 2.70
C SER A 272 -8.36 27.48 2.28
N PHE A 273 -7.53 27.39 1.23
CA PHE A 273 -6.79 28.49 0.62
C PHE A 273 -7.19 28.65 -0.85
#